data_AF-A0A937DDK9-F1
#
_entry.id   AF-A0A937DDK9-F1
#
_cell.length_a   1.000
_cell.length_b   1.000
_cell.length_c   1.000
_cell.angle_alpha   90.00
_cell.angle_beta   90.00
_cell.angle_gamma   90.00
#
_symmetry.space_group_name_H-M   'P 1'
#
loop_
_entity.id
_entity.type
_entity.pdbx_description
1 polymer ?
#
loop_
_entity_poly.entity_id
_entity_poly.type
_entity_poly.pdbx_seq_one_letter_code
_entity_poly.pdbx_strand_id
1 'polypeptide(L)'
;MRHLSLVTALATAGLLVACGGSPSESTPVTGGSSSLSLSGVVAKGAALAGASVTAKCAAGTATPVTADGTGAYTLTISGGALPCVLEATGTGADAGLVLHSVATGSGSSATSNITPVTELLVAQLTGQDPAAFMTAADATSLNSTVTTTNLNAAKTEVIATLAAAGLDTTALASADMVSGTLAAGTGAGYDGVLDALGVALTDSGTTLAQLTTTVVNTATGSTPGTETSAPSSALPADLLLRAKASNCDALRSTSYRLIKVAASNGASNVPTTAVETFSFNAQTLTATFGANDTLAFTPNGTCRYTLPEGEAFVSPAGVIVLRHLVGNDDDTVGSGDRGVARVMIGLPVQDLALADLAGEYAFLGLDRNPLQPYGGYATITANGAVNGFSCWDDDLSVAEASCTPLDSSYAEVLSRNNDGSFSWSSSPNDDDQWTDTLFAYRAGNGDTLLVALTHSGEPTFGVKRRTLTLPTVGQTSANWSVMADGNLVALSTVSSTSHEISSVNGNTVVRNTTENGSTVQQTLTYNSARAGYLARAEGTGVRPFAGLAMPGFGLTAIYMPSTVVAPSNNARLALSIRQ
;
A
#
# COMPACT_ATOMS: atom_id res chain seq x y z
N MET A 1 27.18 -4.75 48.48
CA MET A 1 28.46 -5.45 48.78
C MET A 1 29.29 -5.38 47.50
N ARG A 2 30.06 -4.31 47.22
CA ARG A 2 31.46 -4.06 47.61
C ARG A 2 32.35 -5.32 47.57
N HIS A 3 33.20 -5.43 46.54
CA HIS A 3 34.68 -5.57 46.59
C HIS A 3 35.21 -5.72 45.13
N LEU A 4 35.99 -4.77 44.59
CA LEU A 4 37.47 -4.63 44.64
C LEU A 4 38.19 -5.56 43.63
N SER A 5 38.55 -5.08 42.43
CA SER A 5 39.88 -4.55 42.02
C SER A 5 40.90 -5.62 41.61
N LEU A 6 41.48 -5.48 40.40
CA LEU A 6 42.90 -5.75 40.16
C LEU A 6 43.43 -4.93 38.96
N VAL A 7 44.46 -4.12 39.23
CA VAL A 7 45.28 -3.35 38.28
C VAL A 7 46.74 -3.76 38.54
N THR A 8 47.51 -4.08 37.50
CA THR A 8 49.00 -4.06 37.47
C THR A 8 49.42 -4.14 35.99
N ALA A 9 49.96 -3.10 35.30
CA ALA A 9 51.31 -2.50 35.36
C ALA A 9 52.44 -3.50 35.01
N LEU A 10 53.52 -3.25 34.25
CA LEU A 10 54.07 -2.13 33.45
C LEU A 10 55.33 -2.69 32.69
N ALA A 11 55.62 -2.14 31.51
CA ALA A 11 56.87 -2.03 30.74
C ALA A 11 58.14 -2.90 31.01
N THR A 12 58.80 -3.32 29.92
CA THR A 12 60.27 -3.35 29.82
C THR A 12 60.73 -3.21 28.37
N ALA A 13 61.70 -2.33 28.14
CA ALA A 13 62.38 -2.06 26.88
C ALA A 13 63.78 -2.69 26.87
N GLY A 14 64.29 -3.03 25.69
CA GLY A 14 65.67 -3.44 25.46
C GLY A 14 66.06 -3.36 23.99
N LEU A 15 66.83 -2.32 23.62
CA LEU A 15 67.56 -2.21 22.36
C LEU A 15 68.90 -2.97 22.46
N LEU A 16 69.39 -3.57 21.35
CA LEU A 16 70.50 -3.06 20.53
C LEU A 16 70.97 -4.08 19.46
N VAL A 17 70.93 -3.61 18.21
CA VAL A 17 71.97 -3.66 17.14
C VAL A 17 72.47 -5.01 16.60
N ALA A 18 72.17 -5.24 15.31
CA ALA A 18 73.14 -5.70 14.33
C ALA A 18 73.02 -4.88 13.03
N CYS A 19 74.16 -4.46 12.51
CA CYS A 19 74.38 -3.62 11.33
C CYS A 19 74.77 -4.49 10.13
N GLY A 20 74.32 -4.14 8.92
CA GLY A 20 74.99 -4.54 7.68
C GLY A 20 74.09 -5.02 6.55
N GLY A 21 73.80 -4.14 5.58
CA GLY A 21 73.21 -4.49 4.29
C GLY A 21 72.88 -3.28 3.43
N SER A 22 73.76 -2.96 2.49
CA SER A 22 73.72 -1.79 1.59
C SER A 22 72.49 -1.73 0.67
N PRO A 23 72.07 -0.53 0.20
CA PRO A 23 70.86 -0.35 -0.60
C PRO A 23 71.11 -0.69 -2.07
N SER A 24 70.19 -1.43 -2.68
CA SER A 24 69.95 -1.37 -4.13
C SER A 24 68.64 -0.63 -4.32
N GLU A 25 68.69 0.50 -5.02
CA GLU A 25 67.53 1.24 -5.50
C GLU A 25 66.60 0.28 -6.24
N SER A 26 65.55 -0.15 -5.55
CA SER A 26 64.34 -0.62 -6.18
C SER A 26 63.47 0.61 -6.30
N THR A 27 63.27 1.07 -7.53
CA THR A 27 62.25 2.04 -7.91
C THR A 27 60.98 1.78 -7.10
N PRO A 28 60.30 2.82 -6.57
CA PRO A 28 59.00 2.61 -5.95
C PRO A 28 58.10 2.01 -7.04
N VAL A 29 57.69 0.75 -6.84
CA VAL A 29 56.61 0.17 -7.61
C VAL A 29 55.40 1.03 -7.28
N THR A 30 55.02 1.88 -8.23
CA THR A 30 53.76 2.61 -8.20
C THR A 30 52.67 1.59 -7.94
N GLY A 31 52.00 1.70 -6.78
CA GLY A 31 50.90 0.84 -6.41
C GLY A 31 49.90 0.77 -7.56
N GLY A 32 49.61 -0.44 -8.04
CA GLY A 32 48.60 -0.66 -9.05
C GLY A 32 47.29 -0.01 -8.57
N SER A 33 46.74 0.89 -9.38
CA SER A 33 45.44 1.47 -9.13
C SER A 33 44.43 0.33 -9.00
N SER A 34 43.81 0.17 -7.83
CA SER A 34 42.75 -0.81 -7.64
C SER A 34 41.65 -0.54 -8.67
N SER A 35 41.35 -1.52 -9.53
CA SER A 35 40.27 -1.41 -10.50
C SER A 35 39.09 -2.28 -10.05
N LEU A 36 37.88 -1.80 -10.32
CA LEU A 36 36.65 -2.53 -10.08
C LEU A 36 36.09 -3.02 -11.42
N SER A 37 35.79 -4.31 -11.53
CA SER A 37 35.10 -4.90 -12.69
C SER A 37 33.64 -5.21 -12.37
N LEU A 38 32.71 -4.70 -13.17
CA LEU A 38 31.29 -5.03 -13.05
C LEU A 38 30.85 -5.77 -14.31
N SER A 39 30.17 -6.90 -14.18
CA SER A 39 29.67 -7.67 -15.32
C SER A 39 28.23 -8.12 -15.10
N GLY A 40 27.55 -8.51 -16.18
CA GLY A 40 26.19 -9.03 -16.09
C GLY A 40 25.53 -9.10 -17.45
N VAL A 41 24.22 -9.33 -17.44
CA VAL A 41 23.38 -9.37 -18.65
C VAL A 41 22.30 -8.29 -18.55
N VAL A 42 22.06 -7.58 -19.65
CA VAL A 42 20.94 -6.65 -19.83
C VAL A 42 19.84 -7.36 -20.62
N ALA A 43 18.69 -7.59 -19.98
CA ALA A 43 17.60 -8.34 -20.62
C ALA A 43 16.23 -7.99 -20.02
N LYS A 44 15.19 -8.20 -20.83
CA LYS A 44 13.77 -8.12 -20.42
C LYS A 44 13.01 -9.44 -20.66
N GLY A 45 13.74 -10.55 -20.66
CA GLY A 45 13.39 -11.80 -21.34
C GLY A 45 14.33 -11.96 -22.55
N ALA A 46 14.05 -11.25 -23.64
CA ALA A 46 15.04 -11.11 -24.70
C ALA A 46 16.27 -10.28 -24.26
N ALA A 47 17.44 -10.61 -24.81
CA ALA A 47 18.66 -9.83 -24.64
C ALA A 47 18.49 -8.42 -25.21
N LEU A 48 18.90 -7.40 -24.46
CA LEU A 48 18.95 -6.01 -24.95
C LEU A 48 20.30 -5.75 -25.62
N ALA A 49 20.51 -6.39 -26.77
CA ALA A 49 21.72 -6.21 -27.55
C ALA A 49 21.92 -4.75 -27.97
N GLY A 50 23.15 -4.26 -27.83
CA GLY A 50 23.46 -2.86 -28.15
C GLY A 50 23.10 -1.86 -27.05
N ALA A 51 22.54 -2.29 -25.91
CA ALA A 51 22.22 -1.40 -24.81
C ALA A 51 23.48 -0.70 -24.28
N SER A 52 23.38 0.60 -23.99
CA SER A 52 24.46 1.38 -23.39
C SER A 52 24.40 1.24 -21.88
N VAL A 53 25.45 0.69 -21.27
CA VAL A 53 25.55 0.42 -19.83
C VAL A 53 26.56 1.36 -19.17
N THR A 54 26.19 2.00 -18.07
CA THR A 54 27.06 2.83 -17.24
C THR A 54 26.88 2.53 -15.75
N ALA A 55 27.77 3.05 -14.90
CA ALA A 55 27.70 2.86 -13.45
C ALA A 55 28.27 4.05 -12.67
N LYS A 56 27.66 4.36 -11.53
CA LYS A 56 28.22 5.23 -10.47
C LYS A 56 28.48 4.40 -9.23
N CYS A 57 29.66 4.55 -8.65
CA CYS A 57 30.12 3.75 -7.54
C CYS A 57 30.52 4.62 -6.35
N ALA A 58 30.64 4.02 -5.17
CA ALA A 58 31.08 4.71 -3.95
C ALA A 58 32.45 5.38 -4.13
N ALA A 59 33.29 4.81 -5.00
CA ALA A 59 34.35 5.55 -5.68
C ALA A 59 34.31 5.26 -7.18
N GLY A 60 34.50 6.29 -7.99
CA GLY A 60 34.60 6.18 -9.44
C GLY A 60 33.26 6.12 -10.18
N THR A 61 33.32 6.48 -11.47
CA THR A 61 32.20 6.38 -12.42
C THR A 61 32.72 5.67 -13.66
N ALA A 62 31.91 4.80 -14.24
CA ALA A 62 32.29 4.10 -15.45
C ALA A 62 32.08 4.95 -16.70
N THR A 63 32.94 4.77 -17.70
CA THR A 63 32.62 5.15 -19.08
C THR A 63 31.62 4.15 -19.65
N PRO A 64 30.57 4.59 -20.37
CA PRO A 64 29.58 3.66 -20.90
C PRO A 64 30.18 2.60 -21.83
N VAL A 65 29.66 1.37 -21.76
CA VAL A 65 29.98 0.26 -22.69
C VAL A 65 28.71 -0.25 -23.35
N THR A 66 28.86 -0.99 -24.43
CA THR A 66 27.72 -1.57 -25.16
C THR A 66 27.60 -3.06 -24.82
N ALA A 67 26.38 -3.49 -24.47
CA ALA A 67 26.05 -4.89 -24.29
C ALA A 67 26.11 -5.65 -25.63
N ASP A 68 26.65 -6.87 -25.61
CA ASP A 68 26.80 -7.68 -26.83
C ASP A 68 25.48 -8.31 -27.30
N GLY A 69 25.54 -9.17 -28.34
CA GLY A 69 24.35 -9.83 -28.90
C GLY A 69 23.61 -10.75 -27.92
N THR A 70 24.24 -11.16 -26.83
CA THR A 70 23.64 -11.93 -25.73
C THR A 70 23.17 -11.05 -24.57
N GLY A 71 23.35 -9.73 -24.69
CA GLY A 71 23.09 -8.76 -23.62
C GLY A 71 24.21 -8.69 -22.58
N ALA A 72 25.30 -9.44 -22.75
CA ALA A 72 26.39 -9.46 -21.79
C ALA A 72 27.21 -8.16 -21.86
N TYR A 73 27.65 -7.67 -20.70
CA TYR A 73 28.51 -6.50 -20.61
C TYR A 73 29.63 -6.69 -19.57
N THR A 74 30.68 -5.88 -19.69
CA THR A 74 31.72 -5.76 -18.66
C THR A 74 32.22 -4.31 -18.61
N LEU A 75 32.10 -3.69 -17.44
CA LEU A 75 32.64 -2.38 -17.10
C LEU A 75 33.91 -2.53 -16.29
N THR A 76 34.89 -1.66 -16.53
CA THR A 76 36.11 -1.55 -15.71
C THR A 76 36.25 -0.11 -15.23
N ILE A 77 36.32 0.07 -13.92
CA ILE A 77 36.38 1.38 -13.26
C ILE A 77 37.72 1.51 -12.55
N SER A 78 38.60 2.35 -13.09
CA SER A 78 39.88 2.65 -12.45
C SER A 78 39.66 3.42 -11.15
N GLY A 79 40.24 2.95 -10.05
CA GLY A 79 40.00 3.51 -8.72
C GLY A 79 38.58 3.26 -8.18
N GLY A 80 37.84 2.33 -8.81
CA GLY A 80 36.45 2.05 -8.45
C GLY A 80 36.30 1.33 -7.11
N ALA A 81 35.21 1.60 -6.39
CA ALA A 81 34.84 0.87 -5.18
C ALA A 81 33.33 0.68 -5.06
N LEU A 82 32.92 -0.54 -4.69
CA LEU A 82 31.52 -0.87 -4.35
C LEU A 82 31.07 -0.12 -3.09
N PRO A 83 29.76 0.08 -2.88
CA PRO A 83 28.64 -0.29 -3.76
C PRO A 83 28.48 0.61 -4.99
N CYS A 84 27.72 0.14 -5.99
CA CYS A 84 27.42 0.86 -7.22
C CYS A 84 25.94 0.81 -7.59
N VAL A 85 25.48 1.82 -8.32
CA VAL A 85 24.25 1.80 -9.11
C VAL A 85 24.61 1.76 -10.59
N LEU A 86 23.86 1.00 -11.36
CA LEU A 86 24.06 0.79 -12.79
C LEU A 86 22.80 1.19 -13.56
N GLU A 87 23.00 1.65 -14.78
CA GLU A 87 21.94 2.03 -15.72
C GLU A 87 22.24 1.41 -17.08
N ALA A 88 21.21 0.85 -17.73
CA ALA A 88 21.26 0.44 -19.12
C ALA A 88 20.15 1.13 -19.91
N THR A 89 20.51 1.72 -21.05
CA THR A 89 19.55 2.29 -22.01
C THR A 89 19.47 1.40 -23.26
N GLY A 90 18.25 0.93 -23.56
CA GLY A 90 17.96 0.13 -24.74
C GLY A 90 18.12 0.88 -26.06
N THR A 91 18.17 0.14 -27.16
CA THR A 91 18.32 0.69 -28.52
C THR A 91 17.30 0.07 -29.48
N GLY A 92 17.17 0.63 -30.69
CA GLY A 92 16.27 0.07 -31.71
C GLY A 92 14.80 0.08 -31.27
N ALA A 93 14.16 -1.09 -31.26
CA ALA A 93 12.77 -1.24 -30.80
C ALA A 93 12.59 -0.99 -29.30
N ASP A 94 13.68 -1.06 -28.53
CA ASP A 94 13.73 -0.80 -27.09
C ASP A 94 14.31 0.59 -26.78
N ALA A 95 14.40 1.47 -27.78
CA ALA A 95 14.82 2.85 -27.55
C ALA A 95 13.87 3.54 -26.55
N GLY A 96 14.45 4.06 -25.47
CA GLY A 96 13.71 4.69 -24.37
C GLY A 96 13.40 3.77 -23.18
N LEU A 97 13.66 2.45 -23.29
CA LEU A 97 13.69 1.59 -22.12
C LEU A 97 14.99 1.85 -21.33
N VAL A 98 14.85 2.36 -20.13
CA VAL A 98 15.95 2.54 -19.17
C VAL A 98 15.70 1.61 -18.00
N LEU A 99 16.72 0.83 -17.64
CA LEU A 99 16.66 -0.13 -16.54
C LEU A 99 17.86 0.08 -15.61
N HIS A 100 17.64 -0.14 -14.33
CA HIS A 100 18.64 0.04 -13.30
C HIS A 100 18.90 -1.25 -12.52
N SER A 101 20.08 -1.28 -11.91
CA SER A 101 20.47 -2.31 -10.96
C SER A 101 21.47 -1.75 -9.96
N VAL A 102 21.86 -2.57 -9.00
CA VAL A 102 22.88 -2.24 -8.00
C VAL A 102 23.89 -3.37 -7.89
N ALA A 103 25.08 -3.03 -7.40
CA ALA A 103 26.11 -3.98 -7.00
C ALA A 103 26.58 -3.63 -5.58
N THR A 104 26.76 -4.64 -4.74
CA THR A 104 27.25 -4.48 -3.36
C THR A 104 28.40 -5.44 -3.09
N GLY A 105 29.14 -5.22 -1.99
CA GLY A 105 30.31 -6.00 -1.59
C GLY A 105 31.54 -5.13 -1.36
N SER A 106 32.70 -5.77 -1.18
CA SER A 106 33.99 -5.10 -0.89
C SER A 106 35.14 -5.56 -1.81
N GLY A 107 34.84 -6.37 -2.82
CA GLY A 107 35.82 -6.90 -3.76
C GLY A 107 36.12 -5.97 -4.94
N SER A 108 37.06 -6.42 -5.78
CA SER A 108 37.40 -5.77 -7.05
C SER A 108 36.57 -6.24 -8.24
N SER A 109 35.56 -7.08 -8.00
CA SER A 109 34.61 -7.53 -9.02
C SER A 109 33.22 -7.79 -8.44
N ALA A 110 32.17 -7.50 -9.20
CA ALA A 110 30.80 -7.89 -8.87
C ALA A 110 29.97 -8.19 -10.13
N THR A 111 28.94 -9.04 -9.97
CA THR A 111 27.96 -9.31 -11.02
C THR A 111 26.66 -8.60 -10.72
N SER A 112 26.08 -7.94 -11.72
CA SER A 112 24.82 -7.21 -11.63
C SER A 112 24.07 -7.31 -12.96
N ASN A 113 23.05 -8.14 -13.02
CA ASN A 113 22.12 -8.16 -14.15
C ASN A 113 21.26 -6.89 -14.11
N ILE A 114 20.91 -6.38 -15.29
CA ILE A 114 20.08 -5.18 -15.44
C ILE A 114 18.79 -5.61 -16.16
N THR A 115 17.72 -5.75 -15.39
CA THR A 115 16.45 -6.34 -15.83
C THR A 115 15.25 -5.57 -15.26
N PRO A 116 14.02 -5.79 -15.75
CA PRO A 116 12.81 -5.28 -15.12
C PRO A 116 12.68 -5.67 -13.63
N VAL A 117 13.21 -6.83 -13.20
CA VAL A 117 13.18 -7.23 -11.79
C VAL A 117 14.16 -6.41 -10.95
N THR A 118 15.36 -6.11 -11.48
CA THR A 118 16.30 -5.25 -10.76
C THR A 118 15.88 -3.79 -10.75
N GLU A 119 15.10 -3.35 -11.74
CA GLU A 119 14.45 -2.04 -11.72
C GLU A 119 13.49 -1.90 -10.52
N LEU A 120 12.62 -2.89 -10.31
CA LEU A 120 11.74 -2.94 -9.13
C LEU A 120 12.54 -3.04 -7.83
N LEU A 121 13.68 -3.75 -7.85
CA LEU A 121 14.57 -3.83 -6.70
C LEU A 121 15.16 -2.47 -6.33
N VAL A 122 15.63 -1.68 -7.29
CA VAL A 122 16.16 -0.33 -7.03
C VAL A 122 15.06 0.58 -6.49
N ALA A 123 13.86 0.50 -7.06
CA ALA A 123 12.69 1.25 -6.55
C ALA A 123 12.37 0.90 -5.10
N GLN A 124 12.27 -0.39 -4.78
CA GLN A 124 11.99 -0.87 -3.42
C GLN A 124 13.12 -0.51 -2.44
N LEU A 125 14.38 -0.64 -2.88
CA LEU A 125 15.55 -0.39 -2.05
C LEU A 125 15.70 1.09 -1.67
N THR A 126 15.35 1.99 -2.59
CA THR A 126 15.62 3.42 -2.45
C THR A 126 14.39 4.22 -2.04
N GLY A 127 13.19 3.66 -2.20
CA GLY A 127 11.92 4.37 -2.07
C GLY A 127 11.81 5.56 -3.04
N GLN A 128 12.50 5.49 -4.18
CA GLN A 128 12.61 6.55 -5.17
C GLN A 128 12.52 5.99 -6.59
N ASP A 129 12.15 6.85 -7.53
CA ASP A 129 12.32 6.57 -8.95
C ASP A 129 13.78 6.17 -9.24
N PRO A 130 14.06 5.00 -9.86
CA PRO A 130 15.42 4.53 -10.07
C PRO A 130 16.31 5.47 -10.89
N ALA A 131 15.75 6.19 -11.87
CA ALA A 131 16.50 7.17 -12.65
C ALA A 131 16.86 8.42 -11.83
N ALA A 132 15.95 8.86 -10.96
CA ALA A 132 16.23 9.92 -9.99
C ALA A 132 17.35 9.50 -9.01
N PHE A 133 17.31 8.27 -8.49
CA PHE A 133 18.37 7.73 -7.64
C PHE A 133 19.71 7.65 -8.39
N MET A 134 19.73 7.10 -9.60
CA MET A 134 20.94 7.04 -10.45
C MET A 134 21.51 8.45 -10.70
N THR A 135 20.67 9.45 -10.93
CA THR A 135 21.09 10.83 -11.13
C THR A 135 21.73 11.41 -9.86
N ALA A 136 21.09 11.23 -8.70
CA ALA A 136 21.51 11.80 -7.42
C ALA A 136 22.61 10.99 -6.71
N ALA A 137 22.88 9.75 -7.12
CA ALA A 137 23.79 8.84 -6.44
C ALA A 137 25.21 9.42 -6.28
N ASP A 138 25.70 9.31 -5.05
CA ASP A 138 27.03 9.68 -4.61
C ASP A 138 27.57 8.66 -3.58
N ALA A 139 28.79 8.85 -3.11
CA ALA A 139 29.40 7.93 -2.15
C ALA A 139 28.59 7.78 -0.86
N THR A 140 27.95 8.86 -0.37
CA THR A 140 27.20 8.84 0.89
C THR A 140 25.92 8.04 0.75
N SER A 141 25.11 8.36 -0.26
CA SER A 141 23.83 7.70 -0.56
C SER A 141 24.03 6.23 -0.92
N LEU A 142 25.06 5.89 -1.69
CA LEU A 142 25.36 4.50 -2.04
C LEU A 142 25.76 3.68 -0.80
N ASN A 143 26.64 4.22 0.07
CA ASN A 143 27.08 3.50 1.27
C ASN A 143 25.99 3.33 2.32
N SER A 144 25.04 4.28 2.45
CA SER A 144 23.94 4.17 3.40
C SER A 144 22.78 3.31 2.87
N THR A 145 22.53 3.35 1.56
CA THR A 145 21.34 2.71 0.95
C THR A 145 21.65 1.30 0.47
N VAL A 146 22.73 1.12 -0.30
CA VAL A 146 23.07 -0.14 -0.98
C VAL A 146 23.91 -1.06 -0.08
N THR A 147 23.36 -1.36 1.09
CA THR A 147 23.93 -2.31 2.05
C THR A 147 23.39 -3.72 1.83
N THR A 148 24.12 -4.75 2.24
CA THR A 148 23.64 -6.15 2.16
C THR A 148 22.29 -6.34 2.87
N THR A 149 22.10 -5.71 4.02
CA THR A 149 20.86 -5.81 4.80
C THR A 149 19.68 -5.20 4.05
N ASN A 150 19.81 -3.96 3.59
CA ASN A 150 18.73 -3.28 2.86
C ASN A 150 18.44 -3.99 1.54
N LEU A 151 19.47 -4.46 0.84
CA LEU A 151 19.32 -5.20 -0.40
C LEU A 151 18.55 -6.51 -0.20
N ASN A 152 18.84 -7.27 0.85
CA ASN A 152 18.13 -8.52 1.15
C ASN A 152 16.68 -8.27 1.56
N ALA A 153 16.41 -7.20 2.32
CA ALA A 153 15.04 -6.79 2.63
C ALA A 153 14.27 -6.43 1.34
N ALA A 154 14.84 -5.57 0.48
CA ALA A 154 14.21 -5.19 -0.78
C ALA A 154 13.99 -6.37 -1.74
N LYS A 155 14.94 -7.31 -1.83
CA LYS A 155 14.80 -8.56 -2.58
C LYS A 155 13.62 -9.39 -2.10
N THR A 156 13.45 -9.52 -0.79
CA THR A 156 12.36 -10.28 -0.17
C THR A 156 11.01 -9.67 -0.55
N GLU A 157 10.87 -8.34 -0.44
CA GLU A 157 9.63 -7.62 -0.79
C GLU A 157 9.28 -7.72 -2.29
N VAL A 158 10.26 -7.59 -3.19
CA VAL A 158 10.03 -7.73 -4.63
C VAL A 158 9.61 -9.17 -4.98
N ILE A 159 10.27 -10.18 -4.41
CA ILE A 159 9.88 -11.59 -4.61
C ILE A 159 8.47 -11.84 -4.10
N ALA A 160 8.13 -11.32 -2.91
CA ALA A 160 6.80 -11.46 -2.33
C ALA A 160 5.73 -10.80 -3.21
N THR A 161 6.00 -9.58 -3.73
CA THR A 161 5.10 -8.86 -4.64
C THR A 161 4.83 -9.65 -5.92
N LEU A 162 5.89 -10.16 -6.58
CA LEU A 162 5.75 -10.93 -7.82
C LEU A 162 5.07 -12.29 -7.58
N ALA A 163 5.34 -12.95 -6.45
CA ALA A 163 4.67 -14.19 -6.06
C ALA A 163 3.18 -13.95 -5.73
N ALA A 164 2.85 -12.86 -5.04
CA ALA A 164 1.47 -12.44 -4.78
C ALA A 164 0.72 -12.05 -6.05
N ALA A 165 1.44 -11.64 -7.11
CA ALA A 165 0.96 -11.49 -8.48
C ALA A 165 0.87 -12.81 -9.27
N GLY A 166 1.22 -13.95 -8.64
CA GLY A 166 1.08 -15.31 -9.17
C GLY A 166 2.17 -15.72 -10.15
N LEU A 167 3.30 -15.01 -10.18
CA LEU A 167 4.47 -15.42 -10.94
C LEU A 167 5.25 -16.48 -10.14
N ASP A 168 5.80 -17.47 -10.83
CA ASP A 168 6.76 -18.40 -10.24
C ASP A 168 8.12 -17.72 -10.09
N THR A 169 8.47 -17.35 -8.86
CA THR A 169 9.73 -16.65 -8.53
C THR A 169 10.81 -17.57 -7.96
N THR A 170 10.60 -18.89 -7.99
CA THR A 170 11.52 -19.87 -7.38
C THR A 170 12.96 -19.74 -7.89
N ALA A 171 13.13 -19.45 -9.18
CA ALA A 171 14.44 -19.23 -9.78
C ALA A 171 15.17 -18.01 -9.19
N LEU A 172 14.46 -16.91 -8.91
CA LEU A 172 15.05 -15.70 -8.29
C LEU A 172 15.45 -15.96 -6.84
N ALA A 173 14.62 -16.69 -6.10
CA ALA A 173 14.90 -17.04 -4.71
C ALA A 173 16.14 -17.94 -4.57
N SER A 174 16.41 -18.80 -5.55
CA SER A 174 17.53 -19.75 -5.52
C SER A 174 18.85 -19.22 -6.11
N ALA A 175 18.80 -18.34 -7.12
CA ALA A 175 19.97 -17.91 -7.88
C ALA A 175 20.43 -16.47 -7.60
N ASP A 176 19.68 -15.68 -6.82
CA ASP A 176 19.83 -14.23 -6.63
C ASP A 176 19.40 -13.40 -7.85
N MET A 177 18.47 -12.45 -7.67
CA MET A 177 17.96 -11.62 -8.77
C MET A 177 18.97 -10.59 -9.31
N VAL A 178 20.02 -10.25 -8.55
CA VAL A 178 21.05 -9.30 -8.96
C VAL A 178 22.21 -10.03 -9.63
N SER A 179 22.76 -11.05 -8.97
CA SER A 179 24.01 -11.70 -9.42
C SER A 179 23.83 -13.09 -10.02
N GLY A 180 22.60 -13.61 -10.04
CA GLY A 180 22.31 -14.95 -10.55
C GLY A 180 22.64 -15.12 -12.03
N THR A 181 22.86 -16.36 -12.44
CA THR A 181 23.10 -16.66 -13.85
C THR A 181 21.85 -16.34 -14.66
N LEU A 182 21.99 -15.42 -15.61
CA LEU A 182 20.94 -15.04 -16.56
C LEU A 182 21.39 -15.40 -17.97
N ALA A 183 20.61 -16.26 -18.63
CA ALA A 183 20.76 -16.58 -20.04
C ALA A 183 19.51 -16.08 -20.78
N ALA A 184 19.62 -14.91 -21.40
CA ALA A 184 18.50 -14.22 -22.02
C ALA A 184 17.92 -14.98 -23.23
N GLY A 185 16.59 -14.97 -23.36
CA GLY A 185 15.84 -15.60 -24.45
C GLY A 185 15.71 -17.12 -24.34
N THR A 186 15.99 -17.69 -23.16
CA THR A 186 15.84 -19.14 -22.90
C THR A 186 14.47 -19.52 -22.35
N GLY A 187 13.72 -18.57 -21.77
CA GLY A 187 12.44 -18.82 -21.11
C GLY A 187 12.53 -19.74 -19.89
N ALA A 188 13.73 -19.91 -19.31
CA ALA A 188 14.00 -20.80 -18.19
C ALA A 188 14.75 -20.11 -17.06
N GLY A 189 14.63 -20.62 -15.84
CA GLY A 189 15.30 -20.05 -14.67
C GLY A 189 14.92 -18.57 -14.47
N TYR A 190 15.92 -17.70 -14.27
CA TYR A 190 15.70 -16.26 -14.15
C TYR A 190 14.97 -15.71 -15.40
N ASP A 191 15.38 -16.10 -16.60
CA ASP A 191 14.79 -15.58 -17.83
C ASP A 191 13.28 -15.90 -17.96
N GLY A 192 12.87 -17.10 -17.52
CA GLY A 192 11.45 -17.47 -17.46
C GLY A 192 10.61 -16.57 -16.55
N VAL A 193 11.21 -16.01 -15.48
CA VAL A 193 10.54 -15.02 -14.63
C VAL A 193 10.40 -13.68 -15.33
N LEU A 194 11.39 -13.27 -16.13
CA LEU A 194 11.32 -12.05 -16.94
C LEU A 194 10.22 -12.15 -18.00
N ASP A 195 10.15 -13.29 -18.69
CA ASP A 195 9.10 -13.57 -19.68
C ASP A 195 7.71 -13.57 -19.03
N ALA A 196 7.55 -14.23 -17.89
CA ALA A 196 6.29 -14.25 -17.14
C ALA A 196 5.87 -12.84 -16.69
N LEU A 197 6.81 -12.00 -16.25
CA LEU A 197 6.55 -10.60 -15.92
C LEU A 197 6.13 -9.79 -17.16
N GLY A 198 6.80 -9.97 -18.29
CA GLY A 198 6.44 -9.32 -19.55
C GLY A 198 5.03 -9.68 -20.03
N VAL A 199 4.66 -10.96 -19.92
CA VAL A 199 3.31 -11.44 -20.22
C VAL A 199 2.29 -10.84 -19.26
N ALA A 200 2.55 -10.89 -17.94
CA ALA A 200 1.65 -10.35 -16.94
C ALA A 200 1.37 -8.86 -17.13
N LEU A 201 2.40 -8.05 -17.43
CA LEU A 201 2.25 -6.63 -17.76
C LEU A 201 1.38 -6.42 -19.00
N THR A 202 1.58 -7.23 -20.04
CA THR A 202 0.82 -7.15 -21.29
C THR A 202 -0.67 -7.51 -21.07
N ASP A 203 -0.92 -8.65 -20.43
CA ASP A 203 -2.28 -9.17 -20.19
C ASP A 203 -3.07 -8.28 -19.22
N SER A 204 -2.39 -7.66 -18.26
CA SER A 204 -3.03 -6.77 -17.29
C SER A 204 -3.22 -5.34 -17.83
N GLY A 205 -2.57 -5.00 -18.95
CA GLY A 205 -2.53 -3.65 -19.53
C GLY A 205 -1.75 -2.64 -18.68
N THR A 206 -0.81 -3.12 -17.86
CA THR A 206 0.02 -2.30 -16.97
C THR A 206 1.41 -2.11 -17.56
N THR A 207 1.99 -0.91 -17.43
CA THR A 207 3.37 -0.65 -17.85
C THR A 207 4.37 -0.92 -16.72
N LEU A 208 5.62 -1.25 -17.06
CA LEU A 208 6.69 -1.37 -16.05
C LEU A 208 6.83 -0.09 -15.23
N ALA A 209 6.72 1.09 -15.85
CA ALA A 209 6.80 2.37 -15.16
C ALA A 209 5.69 2.55 -14.10
N GLN A 210 4.46 2.13 -14.40
CA GLN A 210 3.35 2.14 -13.43
C GLN A 210 3.64 1.21 -12.25
N LEU A 211 4.13 -0.01 -12.54
CA LEU A 211 4.50 -0.97 -11.49
C LEU A 211 5.64 -0.44 -10.61
N THR A 212 6.71 0.07 -11.21
CA THR A 212 7.84 0.70 -10.50
C THR A 212 7.38 1.85 -9.61
N THR A 213 6.51 2.74 -10.13
CA THR A 213 5.93 3.85 -9.36
C THR A 213 5.15 3.35 -8.14
N THR A 214 4.34 2.30 -8.31
CA THR A 214 3.60 1.70 -7.19
C THR A 214 4.52 1.08 -6.15
N VAL A 215 5.59 0.39 -6.57
CA VAL A 215 6.62 -0.15 -5.65
C VAL A 215 7.30 0.96 -4.86
N VAL A 216 7.66 2.08 -5.51
CA VAL A 216 8.21 3.26 -4.83
C VAL A 216 7.28 3.77 -3.73
N ASN A 217 5.98 3.90 -4.02
CA ASN A 217 5.01 4.43 -3.06
C ASN A 217 4.83 3.54 -1.83
N THR A 218 5.04 2.22 -1.98
CA THR A 218 4.86 1.24 -0.90
C THR A 218 6.15 0.84 -0.20
N ALA A 219 7.31 1.31 -0.67
CA ALA A 219 8.60 0.96 -0.09
C ALA A 219 8.76 1.49 1.35
N THR A 220 9.51 0.75 2.17
CA THR A 220 9.79 1.13 3.55
C THR A 220 10.69 2.38 3.59
N GLY A 221 10.18 3.48 4.16
CA GLY A 221 10.93 4.75 4.25
C GLY A 221 10.57 5.78 3.18
N SER A 222 9.63 5.45 2.28
CA SER A 222 9.03 6.44 1.37
C SER A 222 8.40 7.56 2.19
N THR A 223 8.80 8.80 1.93
CA THR A 223 8.11 9.97 2.51
C THR A 223 6.79 10.11 1.76
N PRO A 224 5.62 10.12 2.43
CA PRO A 224 4.34 10.32 1.75
C PRO A 224 4.44 11.60 0.91
N GLY A 225 4.36 11.45 -0.41
CA GLY A 225 4.45 12.57 -1.32
C GLY A 225 3.34 13.56 -1.01
N THR A 226 3.68 14.84 -0.94
CA THR A 226 2.71 15.91 -1.22
C THR A 226 2.11 15.61 -2.57
N GLU A 227 0.85 15.19 -2.62
CA GLU A 227 0.15 14.80 -3.85
C GLU A 227 0.27 15.93 -4.88
N THR A 228 1.16 15.73 -5.85
CA THR A 228 1.39 16.70 -6.93
C THR A 228 1.03 16.01 -8.25
N SER A 229 -0.29 15.91 -8.48
CA SER A 229 -0.95 15.69 -9.79
C SER A 229 -0.85 14.29 -10.44
N ALA A 230 -2.04 13.80 -10.85
CA ALA A 230 -2.38 12.52 -11.50
C ALA A 230 -2.25 11.26 -10.60
N PRO A 231 -3.25 10.35 -10.60
CA PRO A 231 -3.22 9.22 -9.68
C PRO A 231 -2.06 8.31 -10.09
N SER A 232 -1.11 8.12 -9.17
CA SER A 232 -0.46 6.82 -9.05
C SER A 232 -1.56 5.77 -9.05
N SER A 233 -1.32 4.60 -9.65
CA SER A 233 -2.31 3.52 -9.59
C SER A 233 -2.67 3.29 -8.11
N ALA A 234 -3.95 3.48 -7.77
CA ALA A 234 -4.43 3.23 -6.42
C ALA A 234 -4.43 1.72 -6.11
N LEU A 235 -4.24 0.86 -7.10
CA LEU A 235 -4.04 -0.56 -6.92
C LEU A 235 -2.61 -0.89 -6.45
N PRO A 236 -2.47 -1.80 -5.47
CA PRO A 236 -1.22 -2.46 -5.10
C PRO A 236 -0.45 -3.06 -6.29
N ALA A 237 0.86 -3.18 -6.14
CA ALA A 237 1.76 -3.66 -7.19
C ALA A 237 1.41 -5.09 -7.67
N ASP A 238 1.00 -5.97 -6.76
CA ASP A 238 0.61 -7.34 -7.11
C ASP A 238 -0.68 -7.36 -7.95
N LEU A 239 -1.68 -6.55 -7.59
CA LEU A 239 -2.95 -6.47 -8.33
C LEU A 239 -2.79 -5.86 -9.73
N LEU A 240 -1.82 -4.98 -9.91
CA LEU A 240 -1.48 -4.40 -11.21
C LEU A 240 -1.04 -5.45 -12.25
N LEU A 241 -0.53 -6.60 -11.80
CA LEU A 241 -0.12 -7.72 -12.65
C LEU A 241 -1.24 -8.76 -12.85
N ARG A 242 -2.42 -8.57 -12.24
CA ARG A 242 -3.56 -9.47 -12.38
C ARG A 242 -4.47 -9.05 -13.53
N ALA A 243 -5.15 -10.04 -14.11
CA ALA A 243 -6.18 -9.81 -15.12
C ALA A 243 -7.28 -8.91 -14.58
N LYS A 244 -7.74 -7.95 -15.38
CA LYS A 244 -8.77 -6.96 -15.02
C LYS A 244 -10.12 -7.25 -15.66
N ALA A 245 -11.17 -6.68 -15.08
CA ALA A 245 -12.48 -6.63 -15.69
C ALA A 245 -12.49 -5.65 -16.87
N SER A 246 -13.21 -6.01 -17.94
CA SER A 246 -13.29 -5.17 -19.15
C SER A 246 -13.93 -3.81 -18.92
N ASN A 247 -14.85 -3.70 -17.95
CA ASN A 247 -15.51 -2.45 -17.56
C ASN A 247 -14.90 -1.78 -16.31
N CYS A 248 -13.81 -2.32 -15.75
CA CYS A 248 -13.21 -1.78 -14.53
C CYS A 248 -11.73 -2.14 -14.38
N ASP A 249 -10.85 -1.16 -14.56
CA ASP A 249 -9.40 -1.33 -14.38
C ASP A 249 -9.00 -1.64 -12.93
N ALA A 250 -9.85 -1.27 -11.97
CA ALA A 250 -9.62 -1.50 -10.55
C ALA A 250 -10.08 -2.89 -10.05
N LEU A 251 -10.96 -3.58 -10.79
CA LEU A 251 -11.44 -4.91 -10.41
C LEU A 251 -10.51 -5.97 -11.03
N ARG A 252 -9.75 -6.64 -10.17
CA ARG A 252 -8.67 -7.56 -10.56
C ARG A 252 -8.99 -8.98 -10.12
N SER A 253 -8.43 -9.95 -10.83
CA SER A 253 -8.55 -11.36 -10.45
C SER A 253 -7.68 -11.64 -9.24
N THR A 254 -8.30 -11.89 -8.09
CA THR A 254 -7.64 -12.16 -6.81
C THR A 254 -8.66 -12.72 -5.81
N SER A 255 -8.21 -13.06 -4.61
CA SER A 255 -9.11 -13.32 -3.49
C SER A 255 -9.50 -12.02 -2.79
N TYR A 256 -10.76 -11.90 -2.43
CA TYR A 256 -11.32 -10.79 -1.68
C TYR A 256 -11.85 -11.28 -0.34
N ARG A 257 -11.59 -10.50 0.72
CA ARG A 257 -12.23 -10.61 2.01
C ARG A 257 -13.51 -9.79 2.00
N LEU A 258 -14.65 -10.46 2.14
CA LEU A 258 -15.95 -9.83 2.25
C LEU A 258 -16.29 -9.60 3.72
N ILE A 259 -16.33 -8.34 4.13
CA ILE A 259 -16.72 -7.91 5.48
C ILE A 259 -18.19 -7.52 5.44
N LYS A 260 -19.03 -8.16 6.26
CA LYS A 260 -20.48 -7.92 6.32
C LYS A 260 -20.75 -6.99 7.51
N VAL A 261 -21.32 -5.81 7.27
CA VAL A 261 -21.73 -4.89 8.34
C VAL A 261 -23.00 -5.44 9.01
N ALA A 262 -22.82 -6.45 9.85
CA ALA A 262 -23.84 -7.29 10.46
C ALA A 262 -23.31 -7.89 11.76
N ALA A 263 -24.20 -8.26 12.68
CA ALA A 263 -23.76 -8.92 13.91
C ALA A 263 -23.13 -10.28 13.60
N SER A 264 -22.07 -10.62 14.32
CA SER A 264 -21.38 -11.90 14.21
C SER A 264 -22.22 -13.04 14.80
N ASN A 265 -22.04 -14.24 14.27
CA ASN A 265 -22.48 -15.45 14.94
C ASN A 265 -21.50 -15.80 16.08
N GLY A 266 -22.01 -16.29 17.22
CA GLY A 266 -21.19 -16.75 18.35
C GLY A 266 -21.26 -15.86 19.60
N ALA A 267 -20.29 -16.03 20.50
CA ALA A 267 -20.22 -15.27 21.75
C ALA A 267 -19.62 -13.86 21.53
N SER A 268 -19.86 -12.92 22.44
CA SER A 268 -19.14 -11.64 22.48
C SER A 268 -17.68 -11.85 22.90
N ASN A 269 -16.80 -10.87 22.62
CA ASN A 269 -15.38 -10.86 23.01
C ASN A 269 -14.53 -11.98 22.36
N VAL A 270 -14.95 -12.46 21.19
CA VAL A 270 -14.14 -13.27 20.29
C VAL A 270 -14.06 -12.56 18.94
N PRO A 271 -13.04 -12.86 18.10
CA PRO A 271 -12.96 -12.31 16.75
C PRO A 271 -14.27 -12.46 15.97
N THR A 272 -14.62 -11.44 15.20
CA THR A 272 -15.89 -11.37 14.47
C THR A 272 -15.95 -12.41 13.37
N THR A 273 -17.12 -13.01 13.23
CA THR A 273 -17.37 -14.08 12.25
C THR A 273 -18.11 -13.56 11.03
N ALA A 274 -18.62 -12.32 11.01
CA ALA A 274 -19.37 -11.73 9.91
C ALA A 274 -18.49 -11.40 8.67
N VAL A 275 -17.59 -12.31 8.30
CA VAL A 275 -16.65 -12.21 7.19
C VAL A 275 -16.53 -13.51 6.40
N GLU A 276 -16.22 -13.39 5.13
CA GLU A 276 -15.93 -14.50 4.23
C GLU A 276 -14.76 -14.17 3.31
N THR A 277 -14.22 -15.17 2.63
CA THR A 277 -13.27 -14.97 1.53
C THR A 277 -13.80 -15.63 0.27
N PHE A 278 -13.74 -14.92 -0.85
CA PHE A 278 -14.08 -15.47 -2.16
C PHE A 278 -12.94 -15.22 -3.15
N SER A 279 -12.75 -16.13 -4.09
CA SER A 279 -11.89 -15.90 -5.25
C SER A 279 -12.70 -15.20 -6.34
N PHE A 280 -12.11 -14.22 -7.02
CA PHE A 280 -12.76 -13.49 -8.10
C PHE A 280 -12.01 -13.69 -9.41
N ASN A 281 -12.73 -14.08 -10.46
CA ASN A 281 -12.23 -14.05 -11.82
C ASN A 281 -12.78 -12.80 -12.52
N ALA A 282 -11.91 -11.83 -12.79
CA ALA A 282 -12.32 -10.56 -13.39
C ALA A 282 -12.63 -10.65 -14.88
N GLN A 283 -12.13 -11.67 -15.58
CA GLN A 283 -12.45 -11.91 -16.99
C GLN A 283 -13.86 -12.47 -17.17
N THR A 284 -14.28 -13.38 -16.28
CA THR A 284 -15.63 -13.97 -16.29
C THR A 284 -16.62 -13.26 -15.38
N LEU A 285 -16.15 -12.31 -14.57
CA LEU A 285 -16.93 -11.57 -13.58
C LEU A 285 -17.66 -12.51 -12.61
N THR A 286 -16.92 -13.46 -12.04
CA THR A 286 -17.47 -14.50 -11.17
C THR A 286 -16.73 -14.53 -9.85
N ALA A 287 -17.46 -14.33 -8.75
CA ALA A 287 -16.99 -14.64 -7.41
C ALA A 287 -17.28 -16.11 -7.11
N THR A 288 -16.33 -16.82 -6.49
CA THR A 288 -16.47 -18.21 -6.04
C THR A 288 -16.17 -18.30 -4.55
N PHE A 289 -17.17 -18.75 -3.79
CA PHE A 289 -17.17 -19.00 -2.36
C PHE A 289 -17.06 -20.50 -2.11
N GLY A 290 -16.21 -20.90 -1.16
CA GLY A 290 -16.02 -22.31 -0.85
C GLY A 290 -15.69 -23.17 -2.09
N ALA A 291 -16.23 -24.39 -2.13
CA ALA A 291 -15.89 -25.35 -3.19
C ALA A 291 -16.68 -25.17 -4.49
N ASN A 292 -17.90 -24.60 -4.46
CA ASN A 292 -18.78 -24.55 -5.65
C ASN A 292 -19.78 -23.39 -5.70
N ASP A 293 -19.87 -22.53 -4.68
CA ASP A 293 -20.89 -21.47 -4.66
C ASP A 293 -20.39 -20.28 -5.45
N THR A 294 -21.18 -19.83 -6.42
CA THR A 294 -20.76 -18.76 -7.33
C THR A 294 -21.75 -17.62 -7.37
N LEU A 295 -21.22 -16.41 -7.51
CA LEU A 295 -21.98 -15.18 -7.65
C LEU A 295 -21.47 -14.43 -8.90
N ALA A 296 -22.36 -14.26 -9.87
CA ALA A 296 -22.06 -13.57 -11.11
C ALA A 296 -22.27 -12.05 -10.98
N PHE A 297 -21.30 -11.28 -11.47
CA PHE A 297 -21.32 -9.83 -11.52
C PHE A 297 -21.71 -9.40 -12.93
N THR A 298 -22.86 -8.74 -13.08
CA THR A 298 -23.31 -8.23 -14.38
C THR A 298 -22.92 -6.76 -14.53
N PRO A 299 -22.10 -6.35 -15.52
CA PRO A 299 -21.71 -4.96 -15.71
C PRO A 299 -22.90 -4.00 -15.81
N ASN A 300 -22.85 -2.91 -15.04
CA ASN A 300 -23.85 -1.83 -15.05
C ASN A 300 -23.17 -0.45 -15.11
N GLY A 301 -22.23 -0.30 -16.04
CA GLY A 301 -21.38 0.89 -16.21
C GLY A 301 -19.95 0.68 -15.72
N THR A 302 -19.16 1.75 -15.72
CA THR A 302 -17.75 1.72 -15.30
C THR A 302 -17.64 1.33 -13.83
N CYS A 303 -16.95 0.22 -13.53
CA CYS A 303 -16.73 -0.25 -12.16
C CYS A 303 -18.02 -0.40 -11.31
N ARG A 304 -19.14 -0.75 -11.95
CA ARG A 304 -20.44 -0.99 -11.31
C ARG A 304 -21.04 -2.29 -11.82
N TYR A 305 -21.74 -2.99 -10.93
CA TYR A 305 -22.28 -4.31 -11.22
C TYR A 305 -23.64 -4.52 -10.54
N THR A 306 -24.53 -5.20 -11.25
CA THR A 306 -25.76 -5.76 -10.71
C THR A 306 -25.53 -7.23 -10.34
N LEU A 307 -26.06 -7.63 -9.19
CA LEU A 307 -26.02 -8.99 -8.64
C LEU A 307 -27.47 -9.50 -8.51
N PRO A 308 -27.71 -10.83 -8.43
CA PRO A 308 -29.05 -11.40 -8.25
C PRO A 308 -29.83 -10.81 -7.07
N GLU A 309 -29.15 -10.46 -5.97
CA GLU A 309 -29.77 -9.90 -4.75
C GLU A 309 -29.06 -8.64 -4.25
N GLY A 310 -28.43 -7.89 -5.15
CA GLY A 310 -27.63 -6.75 -4.76
C GLY A 310 -26.98 -5.97 -5.88
N GLU A 311 -26.08 -5.08 -5.48
CA GLU A 311 -25.29 -4.22 -6.34
C GLU A 311 -23.88 -4.11 -5.77
N ALA A 312 -22.89 -3.98 -6.65
CA ALA A 312 -21.49 -3.82 -6.27
C ALA A 312 -20.84 -2.65 -7.02
N PHE A 313 -19.98 -1.94 -6.31
CA PHE A 313 -19.28 -0.76 -6.78
C PHE A 313 -17.81 -0.90 -6.42
N VAL A 314 -16.92 -0.66 -7.38
CA VAL A 314 -15.48 -0.84 -7.18
C VAL A 314 -14.80 0.53 -7.13
N SER A 315 -14.06 0.76 -6.06
CA SER A 315 -13.27 1.98 -5.90
C SER A 315 -12.01 1.93 -6.76
N PRO A 316 -11.36 3.08 -7.03
CA PRO A 316 -10.09 3.11 -7.76
C PRO A 316 -8.98 2.23 -7.15
N ALA A 317 -9.00 2.03 -5.83
CA ALA A 317 -8.07 1.14 -5.13
C ALA A 317 -8.50 -0.34 -5.14
N GLY A 318 -9.53 -0.72 -5.88
CA GLY A 318 -10.00 -2.10 -5.96
C GLY A 318 -10.83 -2.55 -4.77
N VAL A 319 -11.23 -1.65 -3.86
CA VAL A 319 -12.17 -1.98 -2.77
C VAL A 319 -13.57 -2.10 -3.36
N ILE A 320 -14.23 -3.22 -3.09
CA ILE A 320 -15.62 -3.46 -3.49
C ILE A 320 -16.52 -3.00 -2.35
N VAL A 321 -17.52 -2.17 -2.62
CA VAL A 321 -18.61 -1.89 -1.69
C VAL A 321 -19.88 -2.46 -2.28
N LEU A 322 -20.57 -3.27 -1.49
CA LEU A 322 -21.79 -3.94 -1.91
C LEU A 322 -22.95 -3.51 -1.04
N ARG A 323 -24.12 -3.49 -1.66
CA ARG A 323 -25.38 -3.79 -0.98
C ARG A 323 -25.79 -5.17 -1.43
N HIS A 324 -25.92 -6.12 -0.52
CA HIS A 324 -26.36 -7.47 -0.87
C HIS A 324 -27.22 -8.07 0.24
N LEU A 325 -28.16 -8.95 -0.13
CA LEU A 325 -28.90 -9.77 0.82
C LEU A 325 -27.94 -10.76 1.48
N VAL A 326 -27.93 -10.83 2.81
CA VAL A 326 -27.24 -11.92 3.50
C VAL A 326 -28.04 -13.21 3.33
N GLY A 327 -27.38 -14.30 2.97
CA GLY A 327 -28.03 -15.60 2.76
C GLY A 327 -28.79 -16.08 4.00
N ASN A 328 -29.84 -16.87 3.79
CA ASN A 328 -30.60 -17.46 4.92
C ASN A 328 -29.81 -18.56 5.64
N ASP A 329 -28.83 -19.13 4.97
CA ASP A 329 -27.92 -20.18 5.39
C ASP A 329 -26.55 -19.66 5.86
N ASP A 330 -26.33 -18.34 5.77
CA ASP A 330 -25.09 -17.68 6.17
C ASP A 330 -24.85 -17.85 7.69
N ASP A 331 -23.91 -18.71 8.03
CA ASP A 331 -23.57 -19.07 9.42
C ASP A 331 -22.51 -18.16 10.03
N THR A 332 -22.01 -17.20 9.25
CA THR A 332 -21.00 -16.24 9.68
C THR A 332 -21.64 -15.03 10.36
N VAL A 333 -22.93 -14.77 10.13
CA VAL A 333 -23.71 -13.73 10.81
C VAL A 333 -24.69 -14.28 11.85
N GLY A 334 -25.09 -13.42 12.78
CA GLY A 334 -26.18 -13.68 13.72
C GLY A 334 -27.50 -13.99 13.02
N SER A 335 -28.33 -14.83 13.63
CA SER A 335 -29.59 -15.27 13.01
C SER A 335 -30.57 -14.14 12.63
N GLY A 336 -30.51 -13.00 13.32
CA GLY A 336 -31.33 -11.82 13.01
C GLY A 336 -30.86 -11.02 11.78
N ASP A 337 -29.65 -11.29 11.28
CA ASP A 337 -29.06 -10.64 10.11
C ASP A 337 -29.25 -11.44 8.81
N ARG A 338 -29.71 -12.68 8.91
CA ARG A 338 -29.95 -13.57 7.76
C ARG A 338 -31.19 -13.13 6.99
N GLY A 339 -31.10 -13.13 5.66
CA GLY A 339 -32.17 -12.62 4.78
C GLY A 339 -32.34 -11.10 4.87
N VAL A 340 -31.35 -10.36 5.40
CA VAL A 340 -31.37 -8.90 5.51
C VAL A 340 -30.35 -8.30 4.56
N ALA A 341 -30.72 -7.22 3.86
CA ALA A 341 -29.79 -6.50 3.02
C ALA A 341 -28.78 -5.74 3.88
N ARG A 342 -27.49 -5.98 3.68
CA ARG A 342 -26.40 -5.36 4.43
C ARG A 342 -25.44 -4.63 3.50
N VAL A 343 -24.73 -3.67 4.07
CA VAL A 343 -23.56 -3.08 3.43
C VAL A 343 -22.41 -4.06 3.63
N MET A 344 -21.68 -4.38 2.58
CA MET A 344 -20.53 -5.26 2.65
C MET A 344 -19.33 -4.61 1.96
N ILE A 345 -18.13 -4.96 2.43
CA ILE A 345 -16.88 -4.39 1.94
C ILE A 345 -15.97 -5.55 1.51
N GLY A 346 -15.66 -5.63 0.23
CA GLY A 346 -14.67 -6.54 -0.33
C GLY A 346 -13.29 -5.89 -0.38
N LEU A 347 -12.37 -6.34 0.46
CA LEU A 347 -10.95 -5.93 0.40
C LEU A 347 -10.14 -7.02 -0.30
N PRO A 348 -9.26 -6.69 -1.27
CA PRO A 348 -8.29 -7.66 -1.77
C PRO A 348 -7.48 -8.24 -0.60
N VAL A 349 -7.32 -9.56 -0.56
CA VAL A 349 -6.56 -10.22 0.51
C VAL A 349 -5.08 -9.84 0.37
N GLN A 350 -4.51 -9.29 1.44
CA GLN A 350 -3.09 -8.97 1.55
C GLN A 350 -2.52 -9.57 2.83
N ASP A 351 -1.23 -9.90 2.79
CA ASP A 351 -0.53 -10.46 3.94
C ASP A 351 0.31 -9.39 4.66
N LEU A 352 -0.36 -8.48 5.37
CA LEU A 352 0.30 -7.40 6.10
C LEU A 352 0.77 -7.87 7.48
N ALA A 353 1.94 -7.39 7.91
CA ALA A 353 2.46 -7.57 9.27
C ALA A 353 1.94 -6.48 10.21
N LEU A 354 2.09 -6.66 11.53
CA LEU A 354 1.75 -5.60 12.50
C LEU A 354 2.56 -4.31 12.26
N ALA A 355 3.82 -4.46 11.90
CA ALA A 355 4.70 -3.33 11.61
C ALA A 355 4.21 -2.50 10.42
N ASP A 356 3.51 -3.10 9.46
CA ASP A 356 2.93 -2.41 8.31
C ASP A 356 1.84 -1.42 8.70
N LEU A 357 1.17 -1.67 9.83
CA LEU A 357 0.12 -0.81 10.35
C LEU A 357 0.67 0.39 11.12
N ALA A 358 1.97 0.44 11.42
CA ALA A 358 2.55 1.48 12.28
C ALA A 358 2.32 2.91 11.74
N GLY A 359 1.83 3.81 12.59
CA GLY A 359 1.69 5.25 12.38
C GLY A 359 0.38 5.80 12.91
N GLU A 360 0.10 7.08 12.59
CA GLU A 360 -1.06 7.80 13.11
C GLU A 360 -2.25 7.71 12.14
N TYR A 361 -3.44 7.45 12.69
CA TYR A 361 -4.68 7.27 11.94
C TYR A 361 -5.77 8.21 12.42
N ALA A 362 -6.64 8.59 11.49
CA ALA A 362 -7.95 9.16 11.78
C ALA A 362 -9.01 8.06 11.64
N PHE A 363 -9.98 8.04 12.55
CA PHE A 363 -11.03 7.03 12.61
C PHE A 363 -12.43 7.63 12.56
N LEU A 364 -13.38 6.93 11.94
CA LEU A 364 -14.81 7.24 12.03
C LEU A 364 -15.57 5.93 12.20
N GLY A 365 -16.35 5.82 13.27
CA GLY A 365 -17.17 4.66 13.59
C GLY A 365 -18.58 5.04 13.97
N LEU A 366 -19.38 4.03 14.29
CA LEU A 366 -20.76 4.16 14.74
C LEU A 366 -20.97 3.28 15.97
N ASP A 367 -21.45 3.86 17.06
CA ASP A 367 -22.04 3.11 18.17
C ASP A 367 -23.55 3.07 17.99
N ARG A 368 -24.21 1.96 18.35
CA ARG A 368 -25.69 1.88 18.33
C ARG A 368 -26.32 1.97 19.72
N ASN A 369 -25.53 2.02 20.78
CA ASN A 369 -26.03 2.11 22.15
C ASN A 369 -25.28 3.16 23.01
N PRO A 370 -25.67 4.45 22.95
CA PRO A 370 -26.73 5.01 22.09
C PRO A 370 -26.28 5.12 20.62
N LEU A 371 -27.23 5.33 19.70
CA LEU A 371 -26.93 5.50 18.28
C LEU A 371 -26.24 6.84 18.01
N GLN A 372 -24.92 6.82 17.88
CA GLN A 372 -24.10 8.02 17.68
C GLN A 372 -22.83 7.69 16.89
N PRO A 373 -22.28 8.64 16.11
CA PRO A 373 -20.97 8.46 15.53
C PRO A 373 -19.91 8.71 16.60
N TYR A 374 -18.76 8.11 16.42
CA TYR A 374 -17.53 8.54 17.09
C TYR A 374 -16.42 8.65 16.06
N GLY A 375 -15.35 9.31 16.44
CA GLY A 375 -14.17 9.41 15.60
C GLY A 375 -13.07 10.13 16.33
N GLY A 376 -11.88 10.08 15.80
CA GLY A 376 -10.73 10.69 16.47
C GLY A 376 -9.44 10.29 15.81
N TYR A 377 -8.36 10.37 16.57
CA TYR A 377 -7.05 9.88 16.16
C TYR A 377 -6.50 8.90 17.15
N ALA A 378 -5.72 7.93 16.66
CA ALA A 378 -4.88 7.07 17.47
C ALA A 378 -3.61 6.70 16.68
N THR A 379 -2.58 6.35 17.43
CA THR A 379 -1.31 5.87 16.88
C THR A 379 -1.18 4.38 17.10
N ILE A 380 -0.91 3.66 16.01
CA ILE A 380 -0.55 2.24 16.05
C ILE A 380 0.98 2.17 16.02
N THR A 381 1.58 1.47 16.97
CA THR A 381 3.02 1.23 16.99
C THR A 381 3.37 -0.01 16.17
N ALA A 382 4.64 -0.18 15.79
CA ALA A 382 5.09 -1.35 15.03
C ALA A 382 4.91 -2.70 15.76
N ASN A 383 4.77 -2.66 17.09
CA ASN A 383 4.51 -3.83 17.93
C ASN A 383 3.01 -4.07 18.18
N GLY A 384 2.13 -3.29 17.55
CA GLY A 384 0.67 -3.44 17.66
C GLY A 384 0.02 -2.71 18.83
N ALA A 385 0.75 -2.01 19.70
CA ALA A 385 0.11 -1.16 20.71
C ALA A 385 -0.61 0.02 20.04
N VAL A 386 -1.85 0.29 20.44
CA VAL A 386 -2.65 1.43 19.99
C VAL A 386 -2.75 2.43 21.13
N ASN A 387 -2.32 3.67 20.90
CA ASN A 387 -2.22 4.71 21.92
C ASN A 387 -2.49 6.10 21.37
N GLY A 388 -2.46 7.12 22.25
CA GLY A 388 -2.60 8.51 21.83
C GLY A 388 -4.00 8.86 21.34
N PHE A 389 -5.02 8.21 21.89
CA PHE A 389 -6.42 8.50 21.57
C PHE A 389 -6.75 9.96 21.85
N SER A 390 -7.33 10.62 20.85
CA SER A 390 -7.78 12.01 20.96
C SER A 390 -9.08 12.22 20.19
N CYS A 391 -9.94 13.06 20.75
CA CYS A 391 -11.27 13.40 20.21
C CYS A 391 -12.27 12.25 20.13
N TRP A 392 -11.97 11.08 20.72
CA TRP A 392 -12.74 9.84 20.55
C TRP A 392 -14.17 9.95 21.08
N ASP A 393 -14.30 10.49 22.30
CA ASP A 393 -15.58 10.70 22.99
C ASP A 393 -16.20 12.09 22.72
N ASP A 394 -15.51 12.92 21.93
CA ASP A 394 -15.95 14.27 21.59
C ASP A 394 -16.84 14.26 20.35
N ASP A 395 -17.88 15.10 20.33
CA ASP A 395 -18.70 15.31 19.13
C ASP A 395 -17.82 15.69 17.92
N LEU A 396 -18.16 15.18 16.73
CA LEU A 396 -17.37 15.39 15.50
C LEU A 396 -17.21 16.87 15.11
N SER A 397 -18.05 17.77 15.64
CA SER A 397 -17.92 19.22 15.44
C SER A 397 -16.90 19.90 16.36
N VAL A 398 -16.45 19.23 17.43
CA VAL A 398 -15.43 19.75 18.34
C VAL A 398 -14.08 19.80 17.63
N ALA A 399 -13.50 21.01 17.62
CA ALA A 399 -12.18 21.24 17.03
C ALA A 399 -11.11 20.46 17.77
N GLU A 400 -10.15 19.91 17.03
CA GLU A 400 -9.07 19.08 17.58
C GLU A 400 -8.34 19.75 18.75
N ALA A 401 -8.07 21.05 18.66
CA ALA A 401 -7.40 21.83 19.70
C ALA A 401 -8.18 21.92 21.02
N SER A 402 -9.46 21.53 21.02
CA SER A 402 -10.35 21.51 22.18
C SER A 402 -10.69 20.10 22.65
N CYS A 403 -10.21 19.06 21.96
CA CYS A 403 -10.43 17.69 22.38
C CYS A 403 -9.62 17.35 23.63
N THR A 404 -10.16 16.49 24.47
CA THR A 404 -9.43 15.96 25.62
C THR A 404 -8.74 14.66 25.20
N PRO A 405 -7.41 14.55 25.30
CA PRO A 405 -6.73 13.27 25.10
C PRO A 405 -7.23 12.25 26.13
N LEU A 406 -7.47 11.02 25.71
CA LEU A 406 -7.75 9.95 26.66
C LEU A 406 -6.45 9.57 27.39
N ASP A 407 -6.57 9.19 28.67
CA ASP A 407 -5.42 8.81 29.47
C ASP A 407 -4.74 7.54 28.90
N SER A 408 -3.44 7.43 29.13
CA SER A 408 -2.58 6.28 28.84
C SER A 408 -3.03 4.93 29.43
N SER A 409 -4.05 4.92 30.28
CA SER A 409 -4.72 3.72 30.81
C SER A 409 -5.57 2.99 29.76
N TYR A 410 -5.97 3.66 28.66
CA TYR A 410 -6.60 3.04 27.48
C TYR A 410 -5.54 2.40 26.56
N ALA A 411 -4.85 1.38 27.08
CA ALA A 411 -3.82 0.65 26.35
C ALA A 411 -4.44 -0.48 25.53
N GLU A 412 -4.84 -0.18 24.30
CA GLU A 412 -5.38 -1.17 23.36
C GLU A 412 -4.25 -1.87 22.57
N VAL A 413 -4.54 -3.08 22.09
CA VAL A 413 -3.54 -3.92 21.42
C VAL A 413 -4.11 -4.54 20.15
N LEU A 414 -3.31 -4.50 19.09
CA LEU A 414 -3.48 -5.29 17.88
C LEU A 414 -2.58 -6.52 17.94
N SER A 415 -3.17 -7.67 17.64
CA SER A 415 -2.45 -8.92 17.39
C SER A 415 -2.83 -9.48 16.03
N ARG A 416 -1.87 -10.07 15.31
CA ARG A 416 -2.12 -10.63 13.98
C ARG A 416 -2.63 -12.06 14.08
N ASN A 417 -3.70 -12.35 13.33
CA ASN A 417 -4.31 -13.67 13.24
C ASN A 417 -3.72 -14.47 12.06
N ASN A 418 -3.92 -15.78 12.05
CA ASN A 418 -3.40 -16.67 11.00
C ASN A 418 -4.06 -16.47 9.63
N ASP A 419 -5.25 -15.89 9.60
CA ASP A 419 -5.98 -15.56 8.38
C ASP A 419 -5.60 -14.17 7.81
N GLY A 420 -4.61 -13.50 8.39
CA GLY A 420 -4.17 -12.15 7.98
C GLY A 420 -5.08 -11.01 8.48
N SER A 421 -6.12 -11.31 9.27
CA SER A 421 -6.83 -10.28 10.04
C SER A 421 -6.06 -9.90 11.30
N PHE A 422 -6.54 -8.90 12.02
CA PHE A 422 -5.98 -8.46 13.29
C PHE A 422 -7.06 -8.49 14.37
N SER A 423 -6.75 -9.02 15.54
CA SER A 423 -7.60 -8.87 16.72
C SER A 423 -7.25 -7.56 17.39
N TRP A 424 -8.24 -6.69 17.55
CA TRP A 424 -8.13 -5.42 18.27
C TRP A 424 -8.83 -5.57 19.61
N SER A 425 -8.10 -5.45 20.71
CA SER A 425 -8.63 -5.69 22.05
C SER A 425 -8.31 -4.55 23.00
N SER A 426 -9.15 -4.38 24.01
CA SER A 426 -8.82 -3.56 25.18
C SER A 426 -7.61 -4.10 25.93
N SER A 427 -7.13 -3.31 26.88
CA SER A 427 -6.04 -3.73 27.75
C SER A 427 -6.43 -5.01 28.51
N PRO A 428 -5.52 -5.98 28.69
CA PRO A 428 -5.77 -7.13 29.55
C PRO A 428 -6.09 -6.79 31.01
N ASN A 429 -5.79 -5.55 31.42
CA ASN A 429 -6.03 -5.02 32.77
C ASN A 429 -7.28 -4.13 32.84
N ASP A 430 -8.05 -4.01 31.76
CA ASP A 430 -9.30 -3.27 31.74
C ASP A 430 -10.42 -4.07 32.43
N ASP A 431 -11.32 -3.37 33.12
CA ASP A 431 -12.51 -3.97 33.74
C ASP A 431 -13.54 -4.37 32.67
N ASP A 432 -13.51 -3.75 31.49
CA ASP A 432 -14.35 -4.08 30.33
C ASP A 432 -13.52 -4.68 29.18
N GLN A 433 -13.31 -5.99 29.26
CA GLN A 433 -12.55 -6.72 28.23
C GLN A 433 -13.38 -6.93 26.97
N TRP A 434 -12.89 -6.45 25.83
CA TRP A 434 -13.48 -6.66 24.52
C TRP A 434 -12.45 -7.06 23.47
N THR A 435 -12.91 -7.67 22.39
CA THR A 435 -12.07 -8.02 21.24
C THR A 435 -12.89 -7.95 19.97
N ASP A 436 -12.44 -7.10 19.06
CA ASP A 436 -13.00 -6.88 17.73
C ASP A 436 -12.02 -7.36 16.67
N THR A 437 -12.47 -7.38 15.41
CA THR A 437 -11.60 -7.74 14.28
C THR A 437 -11.38 -6.56 13.37
N LEU A 438 -10.12 -6.34 13.06
CA LEU A 438 -9.62 -5.30 12.17
C LEU A 438 -9.04 -5.95 10.92
N PHE A 439 -9.40 -5.40 9.78
CA PHE A 439 -8.86 -5.73 8.48
C PHE A 439 -8.07 -4.55 7.95
N ALA A 440 -6.92 -4.82 7.35
CA ALA A 440 -6.07 -3.79 6.78
C ALA A 440 -5.87 -4.03 5.29
N TYR A 441 -5.81 -2.94 4.53
CA TYR A 441 -5.53 -2.96 3.10
C TYR A 441 -4.63 -1.78 2.74
N ARG A 442 -3.46 -2.06 2.15
CA ARG A 442 -2.52 -1.05 1.67
C ARG A 442 -2.76 -0.82 0.17
N ALA A 443 -3.12 0.40 -0.23
CA ALA A 443 -3.29 0.79 -1.63
C ALA A 443 -1.94 1.05 -2.33
N GLY A 444 -1.97 1.16 -3.66
CA GLY A 444 -0.78 1.39 -4.47
C GLY A 444 -0.14 2.78 -4.33
N ASN A 445 -0.80 3.68 -3.63
CA ASN A 445 -0.24 4.97 -3.22
C ASN A 445 0.43 4.91 -1.82
N GLY A 446 0.52 3.74 -1.21
CA GLY A 446 1.14 3.53 0.11
C GLY A 446 0.19 3.68 1.29
N ASP A 447 -1.00 4.25 1.09
CA ASP A 447 -1.98 4.46 2.15
C ASP A 447 -2.51 3.14 2.69
N THR A 448 -2.85 3.12 3.98
CA THR A 448 -3.47 1.97 4.64
C THR A 448 -4.89 2.31 5.09
N LEU A 449 -5.85 1.52 4.64
CA LEU A 449 -7.24 1.50 5.07
C LEU A 449 -7.37 0.45 6.17
N LEU A 450 -8.01 0.83 7.27
CA LEU A 450 -8.42 -0.06 8.34
C LEU A 450 -9.94 -0.15 8.32
N VAL A 451 -10.48 -1.37 8.42
CA VAL A 451 -11.90 -1.61 8.64
C VAL A 451 -11.99 -2.53 9.85
N ALA A 452 -12.42 -1.98 10.98
CA ALA A 452 -12.77 -2.79 12.14
C ALA A 452 -14.27 -3.07 12.16
N LEU A 453 -14.63 -4.20 12.74
CA LEU A 453 -16.01 -4.61 12.94
C LEU A 453 -16.15 -5.12 14.37
N THR A 454 -17.11 -4.57 15.11
CA THR A 454 -17.45 -5.09 16.43
C THR A 454 -18.23 -6.39 16.33
N HIS A 455 -18.30 -7.16 17.41
CA HIS A 455 -19.17 -8.34 17.48
C HIS A 455 -20.63 -8.02 17.08
N SER A 456 -21.11 -6.82 17.43
CA SER A 456 -22.47 -6.35 17.11
C SER A 456 -22.65 -5.86 15.67
N GLY A 457 -21.58 -5.88 14.86
CA GLY A 457 -21.57 -5.46 13.47
C GLY A 457 -21.30 -3.98 13.24
N GLU A 458 -20.97 -3.22 14.28
CA GLU A 458 -20.66 -1.80 14.15
C GLU A 458 -19.32 -1.61 13.46
N PRO A 459 -19.27 -0.85 12.35
CA PRO A 459 -18.03 -0.69 11.60
C PRO A 459 -17.26 0.55 12.04
N THR A 460 -15.94 0.46 11.99
CA THR A 460 -15.01 1.57 12.21
C THR A 460 -14.04 1.64 11.04
N PHE A 461 -13.93 2.81 10.44
CA PHE A 461 -13.04 3.05 9.31
C PHE A 461 -11.85 3.86 9.78
N GLY A 462 -10.63 3.41 9.49
CA GLY A 462 -9.39 4.10 9.79
C GLY A 462 -8.59 4.39 8.52
N VAL A 463 -7.96 5.56 8.45
CA VAL A 463 -6.99 5.90 7.41
C VAL A 463 -5.86 6.72 8.00
N LYS A 464 -4.65 6.63 7.41
CA LYS A 464 -3.53 7.47 7.83
C LYS A 464 -3.94 8.95 7.92
N ARG A 465 -3.67 9.54 9.08
CA ARG A 465 -4.02 10.92 9.40
C ARG A 465 -3.35 11.86 8.38
N ARG A 466 -4.13 12.74 7.78
CA ARG A 466 -3.62 13.76 6.84
C ARG A 466 -4.52 14.99 6.78
N THR A 467 -3.97 16.11 6.36
CA THR A 467 -4.75 17.26 5.91
C THR A 467 -5.21 17.01 4.47
N LEU A 468 -6.51 17.14 4.21
CA LEU A 468 -7.07 17.02 2.87
C LEU A 468 -6.67 18.21 2.00
N THR A 469 -6.20 17.91 0.80
CA THR A 469 -6.05 18.89 -0.28
C THR A 469 -7.42 19.34 -0.76
N LEU A 470 -7.58 20.65 -0.94
CA LEU A 470 -8.81 21.23 -1.48
C LEU A 470 -8.92 20.94 -2.98
N PRO A 471 -10.13 20.65 -3.49
CA PRO A 471 -10.34 20.47 -4.92
C PRO A 471 -10.18 21.80 -5.66
N THR A 472 -10.05 21.75 -6.98
CA THR A 472 -9.99 22.97 -7.82
C THR A 472 -11.37 23.33 -8.36
N VAL A 473 -11.61 24.62 -8.62
CA VAL A 473 -12.86 25.09 -9.26
C VAL A 473 -12.99 24.46 -10.65
N GLY A 474 -14.20 23.99 -10.97
CA GLY A 474 -14.50 23.24 -12.20
C GLY A 474 -14.16 21.76 -12.14
N GLN A 475 -13.54 21.26 -11.06
CA GLN A 475 -13.31 19.83 -10.90
C GLN A 475 -14.64 19.08 -10.81
N THR A 476 -14.77 18.00 -11.56
CA THR A 476 -15.95 17.13 -11.55
C THR A 476 -15.66 15.79 -10.87
N SER A 477 -16.72 15.12 -10.40
CA SER A 477 -16.65 13.75 -9.89
C SER A 477 -18.01 13.07 -9.95
N ALA A 478 -18.01 11.74 -10.00
CA ALA A 478 -19.20 10.92 -9.80
C ALA A 478 -19.07 10.11 -8.52
N ASN A 479 -20.15 10.05 -7.74
CA ASN A 479 -20.19 9.35 -6.48
C ASN A 479 -21.35 8.36 -6.43
N TRP A 480 -21.08 7.16 -5.92
CA TRP A 480 -22.08 6.17 -5.55
C TRP A 480 -22.02 5.92 -4.05
N SER A 481 -23.14 6.14 -3.36
CA SER A 481 -23.22 5.96 -1.91
C SER A 481 -24.13 4.80 -1.56
N VAL A 482 -23.53 3.75 -1.00
CA VAL A 482 -24.27 2.65 -0.39
C VAL A 482 -24.54 3.01 1.06
N MET A 483 -25.81 2.99 1.47
CA MET A 483 -26.24 3.49 2.78
C MET A 483 -26.91 2.41 3.63
N ALA A 484 -26.70 2.48 4.94
CA ALA A 484 -27.40 1.70 5.96
C ALA A 484 -28.16 2.63 6.92
N ASP A 485 -29.24 2.12 7.52
CA ASP A 485 -29.91 2.77 8.64
C ASP A 485 -29.20 2.55 9.99
N GLY A 486 -29.77 3.08 11.07
CA GLY A 486 -29.25 2.91 12.43
C GLY A 486 -29.22 1.46 12.93
N ASN A 487 -29.95 0.55 12.27
CA ASN A 487 -29.93 -0.90 12.54
C ASN A 487 -28.99 -1.64 11.58
N LEU A 488 -28.15 -0.90 10.84
CA LEU A 488 -27.21 -1.39 9.84
C LEU A 488 -27.90 -2.04 8.63
N VAL A 489 -29.20 -1.81 8.41
CA VAL A 489 -29.93 -2.38 7.27
C VAL A 489 -29.66 -1.52 6.04
N ALA A 490 -29.16 -2.12 4.97
CA ALA A 490 -28.86 -1.41 3.74
C ALA A 490 -30.15 -0.95 3.04
N LEU A 491 -30.21 0.35 2.73
CA LEU A 491 -31.35 0.95 2.04
C LEU A 491 -31.48 0.39 0.62
N SER A 492 -32.71 0.30 0.11
CA SER A 492 -32.99 -0.24 -1.23
C SER A 492 -32.41 0.56 -2.40
N THR A 493 -32.06 1.83 -2.17
CA THR A 493 -31.62 2.75 -3.22
C THR A 493 -30.17 3.14 -3.00
N VAL A 494 -29.32 2.89 -3.99
CA VAL A 494 -27.97 3.48 -4.04
C VAL A 494 -28.08 4.88 -4.60
N SER A 495 -27.55 5.86 -3.88
CA SER A 495 -27.49 7.24 -4.37
C SER A 495 -26.38 7.37 -5.41
N SER A 496 -26.72 7.94 -6.57
CA SER A 496 -25.80 8.21 -7.67
C SER A 496 -25.80 9.70 -7.94
N THR A 497 -24.70 10.37 -7.61
CA THR A 497 -24.59 11.82 -7.68
C THR A 497 -23.41 12.23 -8.54
N SER A 498 -23.53 13.31 -9.30
CA SER A 498 -22.38 13.98 -9.89
C SER A 498 -22.15 15.32 -9.22
N HIS A 499 -20.89 15.74 -9.14
CA HIS A 499 -20.50 17.00 -8.53
C HIS A 499 -19.64 17.82 -9.47
N GLU A 500 -19.80 19.14 -9.42
CA GLU A 500 -18.89 20.12 -10.01
C GLU A 500 -18.57 21.19 -8.95
N ILE A 501 -17.28 21.45 -8.74
CA ILE A 501 -16.83 22.46 -7.76
C ILE A 501 -17.08 23.86 -8.30
N SER A 502 -17.93 24.63 -7.64
CA SER A 502 -18.29 25.99 -8.05
C SER A 502 -17.39 27.05 -7.43
N SER A 503 -16.96 26.87 -6.18
CA SER A 503 -16.05 27.80 -5.52
C SER A 503 -15.28 27.15 -4.37
N VAL A 504 -14.13 27.74 -4.04
CA VAL A 504 -13.27 27.36 -2.92
C VAL A 504 -12.85 28.65 -2.20
N ASN A 505 -13.13 28.75 -0.91
CA ASN A 505 -12.75 29.89 -0.07
C ASN A 505 -12.33 29.40 1.32
N GLY A 506 -11.03 29.52 1.62
CA GLY A 506 -10.43 28.84 2.76
C GLY A 506 -10.74 27.35 2.71
N ASN A 507 -11.20 26.78 3.83
CA ASN A 507 -11.61 25.38 3.93
C ASN A 507 -13.03 25.10 3.41
N THR A 508 -13.75 26.12 2.93
CA THR A 508 -15.12 25.98 2.44
C THR A 508 -15.13 25.73 0.95
N VAL A 509 -15.80 24.66 0.53
CA VAL A 509 -15.96 24.25 -0.86
C VAL A 509 -17.44 24.21 -1.18
N VAL A 510 -17.85 24.97 -2.20
CA VAL A 510 -19.21 24.90 -2.72
C VAL A 510 -19.20 24.05 -3.98
N ARG A 511 -20.14 23.12 -4.09
CA ARG A 511 -20.31 22.25 -5.25
C ARG A 511 -21.75 22.19 -5.71
N ASN A 512 -21.95 22.15 -7.02
CA ASN A 512 -23.22 21.78 -7.62
C ASN A 512 -23.32 20.25 -7.61
N THR A 513 -24.38 19.71 -7.03
CA THR A 513 -24.64 18.28 -6.95
C THR A 513 -25.86 17.94 -7.78
N THR A 514 -25.71 17.05 -8.75
CA THR A 514 -26.81 16.60 -9.60
C THR A 514 -27.17 15.15 -9.26
N GLU A 515 -28.45 14.91 -8.96
CA GLU A 515 -29.03 13.59 -8.70
C GLU A 515 -30.37 13.51 -9.43
N ASN A 516 -30.60 12.44 -10.20
CA ASN A 516 -31.87 12.23 -10.93
C ASN A 516 -32.35 13.44 -11.75
N GLY A 517 -31.41 14.17 -12.36
CA GLY A 517 -31.69 15.36 -13.19
C GLY A 517 -31.97 16.65 -12.40
N SER A 518 -31.95 16.61 -11.07
CA SER A 518 -32.08 17.79 -10.21
C SER A 518 -30.72 18.23 -9.69
N THR A 519 -30.40 19.52 -9.80
CA THR A 519 -29.14 20.10 -9.30
C THR A 519 -29.39 20.94 -8.07
N VAL A 520 -28.68 20.64 -6.98
CA VAL A 520 -28.68 21.41 -5.72
C VAL A 520 -27.27 21.83 -5.37
N GLN A 521 -27.10 23.05 -4.87
CA GLN A 521 -25.82 23.52 -4.37
C GLN A 521 -25.59 22.99 -2.95
N GLN A 522 -24.39 22.49 -2.67
CA GLN A 522 -23.98 21.98 -1.37
C GLN A 522 -22.72 22.72 -0.91
N THR A 523 -22.67 23.05 0.38
CA THR A 523 -21.49 23.63 1.03
C THR A 523 -20.82 22.58 1.90
N LEU A 524 -19.55 22.32 1.63
CA LEU A 524 -18.70 21.41 2.36
C LEU A 524 -17.59 22.19 3.07
N THR A 525 -17.23 21.75 4.26
CA THR A 525 -16.03 22.20 4.97
C THR A 525 -15.02 21.06 4.97
N TYR A 526 -13.84 21.31 4.40
CA TYR A 526 -12.72 20.37 4.35
C TYR A 526 -11.82 20.55 5.57
N ASN A 527 -11.32 19.45 6.13
CA ASN A 527 -10.62 19.45 7.41
C ASN A 527 -11.49 20.12 8.49
N SER A 528 -12.79 19.76 8.49
CA SER A 528 -13.78 20.36 9.37
C SER A 528 -13.56 19.89 10.79
N ALA A 529 -13.23 20.82 11.69
CA ALA A 529 -12.86 20.59 13.10
C ALA A 529 -11.58 19.75 13.30
N ARG A 530 -11.34 18.77 12.43
CA ARG A 530 -10.29 17.75 12.48
C ARG A 530 -9.71 17.55 11.07
N ALA A 531 -8.39 17.36 10.97
CA ALA A 531 -7.73 17.06 9.70
C ALA A 531 -8.21 15.71 9.14
N GLY A 532 -8.51 15.64 7.84
CA GLY A 532 -9.03 14.42 7.20
C GLY A 532 -10.56 14.33 7.16
N TYR A 533 -11.26 15.16 7.93
CA TYR A 533 -12.72 15.14 8.02
C TYR A 533 -13.39 16.14 7.07
N LEU A 534 -14.55 15.74 6.56
CA LEU A 534 -15.46 16.55 5.77
C LEU A 534 -16.73 16.79 6.57
N ALA A 535 -17.26 18.00 6.54
CA ALA A 535 -18.62 18.27 6.98
C ALA A 535 -19.43 18.85 5.82
N ARG A 536 -20.69 18.44 5.68
CA ARG A 536 -21.66 19.11 4.81
C ARG A 536 -22.69 19.81 5.66
N ALA A 537 -22.89 21.09 5.40
CA ALA A 537 -23.90 21.89 6.07
C ALA A 537 -25.32 21.46 5.66
N GLU A 538 -26.28 21.65 6.57
CA GLU A 538 -27.70 21.52 6.26
C GLU A 538 -28.14 22.63 5.28
N GLY A 539 -29.08 22.30 4.40
CA GLY A 539 -29.68 23.24 3.47
C GLY A 539 -31.01 22.73 2.92
N THR A 540 -31.70 23.52 2.11
CA THR A 540 -32.97 23.11 1.49
C THR A 540 -32.77 21.89 0.61
N GLY A 541 -33.36 20.75 1.01
CA GLY A 541 -33.17 19.47 0.31
C GLY A 541 -31.79 18.84 0.48
N VAL A 542 -30.96 19.36 1.40
CA VAL A 542 -29.60 18.87 1.66
C VAL A 542 -29.47 18.48 3.12
N ARG A 543 -29.23 17.19 3.35
CA ARG A 543 -29.01 16.65 4.69
C ARG A 543 -27.56 16.90 5.16
N PRO A 544 -27.33 17.33 6.41
CA PRO A 544 -25.97 17.47 6.92
C PRO A 544 -25.28 16.11 7.04
N PHE A 545 -23.95 16.12 6.99
CA PHE A 545 -23.15 14.94 7.33
C PHE A 545 -21.80 15.34 7.92
N ALA A 546 -21.21 14.40 8.66
CA ALA A 546 -19.78 14.34 8.92
C ALA A 546 -19.20 13.13 8.19
N GLY A 547 -17.96 13.21 7.71
CA GLY A 547 -17.34 12.09 7.01
C GLY A 547 -15.83 12.10 7.11
N LEU A 548 -15.25 10.92 6.97
CA LEU A 548 -13.81 10.70 6.91
C LEU A 548 -13.44 10.39 5.46
N ALA A 549 -12.69 11.29 4.83
CA ALA A 549 -12.26 11.11 3.45
C ALA A 549 -11.04 10.19 3.39
N MET A 550 -11.09 9.21 2.48
CA MET A 550 -10.04 8.23 2.25
C MET A 550 -9.59 8.35 0.79
N PRO A 551 -8.89 9.46 0.43
CA PRO A 551 -8.65 9.83 -0.97
C PRO A 551 -7.82 8.78 -1.71
N GLY A 552 -6.83 8.15 -1.07
CA GLY A 552 -6.04 7.06 -1.65
C GLY A 552 -6.85 5.83 -2.04
N PHE A 553 -8.06 5.70 -1.51
CA PHE A 553 -8.97 4.60 -1.81
C PHE A 553 -10.12 5.01 -2.72
N GLY A 554 -10.30 6.31 -3.00
CA GLY A 554 -11.50 6.86 -3.62
C GLY A 554 -12.77 6.59 -2.80
N LEU A 555 -12.65 6.57 -1.47
CA LEU A 555 -13.75 6.27 -0.55
C LEU A 555 -13.99 7.45 0.41
N THR A 556 -15.21 7.52 0.95
CA THR A 556 -15.54 8.37 2.09
C THR A 556 -16.55 7.65 2.97
N ALA A 557 -16.21 7.46 4.24
CA ALA A 557 -17.16 7.01 5.25
C ALA A 557 -17.95 8.22 5.73
N ILE A 558 -19.28 8.12 5.74
CA ILE A 558 -20.18 9.25 6.01
C ILE A 558 -21.17 8.84 7.10
N TYR A 559 -21.25 9.66 8.13
CA TYR A 559 -22.35 9.63 9.08
C TYR A 559 -23.29 10.80 8.83
N MET A 560 -24.58 10.50 8.75
CA MET A 560 -25.64 11.49 8.64
C MET A 560 -26.55 11.38 9.87
N PRO A 561 -26.67 12.45 10.69
CA PRO A 561 -27.49 12.44 11.90
C PRO A 561 -28.98 12.45 11.58
N SER A 562 -29.82 11.93 12.48
CA SER A 562 -31.28 12.05 12.36
C SER A 562 -31.69 13.52 12.27
N THR A 563 -32.62 13.86 11.36
CA THR A 563 -33.16 15.21 11.24
C THR A 563 -34.45 15.35 12.06
N VAL A 564 -34.78 16.56 12.51
CA VAL A 564 -36.02 16.83 13.29
C VAL A 564 -37.30 16.42 12.53
N VAL A 565 -37.22 16.35 11.19
CA VAL A 565 -38.33 16.02 10.30
C VAL A 565 -38.57 14.49 10.19
N ALA A 566 -37.66 13.65 10.69
CA ALA A 566 -37.76 12.20 10.59
C ALA A 566 -37.18 11.50 11.84
N PRO A 567 -37.95 10.66 12.58
CA PRO A 567 -37.60 10.16 13.92
C PRO A 567 -36.27 9.37 13.98
N SER A 568 -35.75 9.12 15.18
CA SER A 568 -34.43 8.55 15.52
C SER A 568 -33.89 7.41 14.64
N ASN A 569 -34.76 6.61 14.00
CA ASN A 569 -34.39 5.57 13.03
C ASN A 569 -33.86 6.10 11.68
N ASN A 570 -33.66 7.41 11.53
CA ASN A 570 -33.23 8.03 10.28
C ASN A 570 -31.74 8.33 10.19
N ALA A 571 -30.95 8.14 11.24
CA ALA A 571 -29.48 8.20 11.09
C ALA A 571 -29.03 7.23 9.98
N ARG A 572 -28.02 7.64 9.21
CA ARG A 572 -27.48 6.82 8.11
C ARG A 572 -25.98 6.75 8.21
N LEU A 573 -25.45 5.55 8.07
CA LEU A 573 -24.07 5.32 7.70
C LEU A 573 -24.02 5.15 6.18
N ALA A 574 -23.01 5.70 5.52
CA ALA A 574 -22.79 5.46 4.11
C ALA A 574 -21.31 5.28 3.78
N LEU A 575 -21.04 4.42 2.81
CA LEU A 575 -19.77 4.38 2.12
C LEU A 575 -19.98 4.94 0.72
N SER A 576 -19.37 6.11 0.48
CA SER A 576 -19.39 6.77 -0.81
C SER A 576 -18.12 6.45 -1.57
N ILE A 577 -18.27 5.93 -2.79
CA ILE A 577 -17.18 5.70 -3.73
C ILE A 577 -17.14 6.84 -4.72
N ARG A 578 -15.96 7.40 -4.93
CA ARG A 578 -15.69 8.45 -5.92
C ARG A 578 -14.96 7.84 -7.11
N GLN A 579 -15.45 8.12 -8.32
CA GLN A 579 -14.75 7.86 -9.57
C GLN A 579 -14.57 9.13 -10.39
#